data_AF-A0A2V8DUU3-F1
#
_entry.id   AF-A0A2V8DUU3-F1
#
_cell.length_a   1.000
_cell.length_b   1.000
_cell.length_c   1.000
_cell.angle_alpha   90.00
_cell.angle_beta   90.00
_cell.angle_gamma   90.00
#
_symmetry.space_group_name_H-M   'P 1'
#
loop_
_entity.id
_entity.type
_entity.pdbx_description
1 polymer ?
#
loop_
_entity_poly.entity_id
_entity_poly.type
_entity_poly.pdbx_seq_one_letter_code
_entity_poly.pdbx_strand_id
1 'polypeptide(L)'
;MPVGDVDAWIAEVRAFGINPIICLVSSDQLPLYDQVPGGLISYYRHSGFIVEHIPATDHQYPALTKEHLQRVWTAYQRLQKPVLVHCSAGIDP
;
A
#
# COMPACT_ATOMS: atom_id res chain seq x y z
N MET A 1 -11.32 -9.14 2.85
CA MET A 1 -10.31 -9.76 1.98
C MET A 1 -9.77 -11.01 2.65
N PRO A 2 -9.96 -12.19 2.03
CA PRO A 2 -9.34 -13.43 2.47
C PRO A 2 -7.81 -13.33 2.51
N VAL A 3 -7.18 -14.04 3.46
CA VAL A 3 -5.71 -14.10 3.58
C VAL A 3 -5.06 -14.63 2.30
N GLY A 4 -5.65 -15.67 1.68
CA GLY A 4 -5.11 -16.29 0.47
C GLY A 4 -4.98 -15.33 -0.72
N ASP A 5 -5.88 -14.35 -0.84
CA ASP A 5 -5.80 -13.34 -1.90
C ASP A 5 -4.63 -12.38 -1.66
N VAL A 6 -4.39 -12.01 -0.39
CA VAL A 6 -3.26 -11.17 0.00
C VAL A 6 -1.94 -11.92 -0.14
N ASP A 7 -1.91 -13.22 0.16
CA ASP A 7 -0.73 -14.07 -0.05
C ASP A 7 -0.37 -14.19 -1.53
N ALA A 8 -1.37 -14.40 -2.40
CA ALA A 8 -1.18 -14.45 -3.85
C ALA A 8 -0.61 -13.13 -4.37
N TRP A 9 -1.16 -12.01 -3.91
CA TRP A 9 -0.66 -10.66 -4.24
C TRP A 9 0.79 -10.45 -3.79
N ILE A 10 1.12 -10.83 -2.55
CA ILE A 10 2.49 -10.73 -2.02
C ILE A 10 3.48 -11.55 -2.86
N ALA A 11 3.09 -12.77 -3.25
CA ALA A 11 3.92 -13.64 -4.08
C ALA A 11 4.18 -13.01 -5.46
N GLU A 12 3.17 -12.41 -6.07
CA GLU A 12 3.29 -11.70 -7.34
C GLU A 12 4.23 -10.49 -7.24
N VAL A 13 4.03 -9.62 -6.25
CA VAL A 13 4.88 -8.43 -6.02
C VAL A 13 6.34 -8.84 -5.81
N ARG A 14 6.59 -9.93 -5.08
CA ARG A 14 7.95 -10.48 -4.88
C ARG A 14 8.54 -11.03 -6.17
N ALA A 15 7.75 -11.67 -7.04
CA ALA A 15 8.22 -12.17 -8.32
C ALA A 15 8.73 -11.05 -9.24
N PHE A 16 8.20 -9.84 -9.09
CA PHE A 16 8.71 -8.63 -9.75
C PHE A 16 9.99 -8.04 -9.12
N GLY A 17 10.54 -8.67 -8.07
CA GLY A 17 11.72 -8.18 -7.36
C GLY A 17 11.46 -6.91 -6.53
N ILE A 18 10.20 -6.62 -6.21
CA ILE A 18 9.81 -5.45 -5.43
C ILE A 18 9.93 -5.77 -3.94
N ASN A 19 10.52 -4.84 -3.18
CA ASN A 19 10.64 -4.93 -1.73
C ASN A 19 10.00 -3.75 -0.98
N PRO A 20 10.03 -2.51 -1.49
CA PRO A 20 9.29 -1.43 -0.85
C PRO A 20 7.89 -1.24 -1.43
N ILE A 21 6.94 -0.99 -0.54
CA ILE A 21 5.53 -0.70 -0.85
C ILE A 21 5.18 0.67 -0.25
N ILE A 22 4.67 1.57 -1.09
CA ILE A 22 3.94 2.78 -0.67
C ILE A 22 2.45 2.46 -0.78
N CYS A 23 1.80 2.24 0.35
CA CYS A 23 0.38 1.91 0.44
C CYS A 23 -0.43 3.18 0.66
N LEU A 24 -1.38 3.45 -0.25
CA LEU A 24 -2.26 4.62 -0.23
C LEU A 24 -3.67 4.31 0.29
N VAL A 25 -3.95 3.05 0.65
CA VAL A 25 -5.27 2.63 1.16
C VAL A 25 -5.69 3.50 2.33
N SER A 26 -6.91 4.03 2.24
CA SER A 26 -7.50 4.88 3.27
C SER A 26 -7.65 4.13 4.60
N SER A 27 -7.55 4.84 5.72
CA SER A 27 -7.66 4.20 7.04
C SER A 27 -9.03 3.56 7.27
N ASP A 28 -10.10 4.10 6.69
CA ASP A 28 -11.46 3.58 6.74
C ASP A 28 -11.70 2.36 5.82
N GLN A 29 -10.79 2.08 4.89
CA GLN A 29 -10.80 0.86 4.09
C GLN A 29 -9.92 -0.26 4.64
N LEU A 30 -9.01 0.02 5.58
CA LEU A 30 -8.22 -1.02 6.24
C LEU A 30 -9.08 -2.12 6.92
N PRO A 31 -10.28 -1.83 7.49
CA PRO A 31 -11.17 -2.87 8.02
C PRO A 31 -11.58 -3.94 7.00
N LEU A 32 -11.51 -3.65 5.70
CA LEU A 32 -11.74 -4.66 4.65
C LEU A 32 -10.71 -5.81 4.72
N TYR A 33 -9.60 -5.63 5.44
CA TYR A 33 -8.53 -6.59 5.62
C TYR A 33 -8.47 -7.17 7.05
N ASP A 34 -9.53 -7.05 7.85
CA ASP A 34 -9.54 -7.56 9.25
C ASP A 34 -9.39 -9.09 9.36
N GLN A 35 -9.67 -9.82 8.28
CA GLN A 35 -9.40 -11.26 8.20
C GLN A 35 -7.91 -11.58 8.06
N VAL A 36 -7.08 -10.58 7.72
CA VAL A 36 -5.63 -10.70 7.65
C VAL A 36 -5.04 -10.52 9.05
N PRO A 37 -4.22 -11.48 9.55
CA PRO A 37 -3.61 -11.36 10.87
C PRO A 37 -2.84 -10.05 11.06
N GLY A 38 -3.30 -9.21 11.99
CA GLY A 38 -2.70 -7.90 12.28
C GLY A 38 -2.98 -6.80 11.25
N GLY A 39 -3.84 -7.07 10.26
CA GLY A 39 -4.21 -6.15 9.18
C GLY A 39 -3.16 -6.03 8.07
N LEU A 40 -3.57 -5.46 6.93
CA LEU A 40 -2.78 -5.41 5.69
C LEU A 40 -1.36 -4.88 5.86
N ILE A 41 -1.21 -3.73 6.53
CA ILE A 41 0.09 -3.04 6.68
C ILE A 41 1.05 -3.88 7.53
N SER A 42 0.57 -4.42 8.65
CA SER A 42 1.38 -5.31 9.48
C SER A 42 1.74 -6.57 8.72
N TYR A 43 0.81 -7.13 7.96
CA TYR A 43 1.01 -8.36 7.21
C TYR A 43 2.11 -8.21 6.14
N TYR A 44 2.11 -7.10 5.40
CA TYR A 44 3.22 -6.77 4.49
C TYR A 44 4.57 -6.67 5.20
N ARG A 45 4.63 -6.02 6.36
CA ARG A 45 5.88 -5.91 7.16
C ARG A 45 6.37 -7.25 7.67
N HIS A 46 5.48 -8.10 8.18
CA HIS A 46 5.82 -9.48 8.59
C HIS A 46 6.26 -10.33 7.40
N SER A 47 5.72 -10.04 6.23
CA SER A 47 6.14 -10.61 4.95
C SER A 47 7.40 -9.94 4.40
N GLY A 48 8.19 -9.24 5.21
CA GLY A 48 9.53 -8.74 4.85
C GLY A 48 9.58 -7.51 3.96
N PHE A 49 8.45 -6.90 3.59
CA PHE A 49 8.45 -5.66 2.81
C PHE A 49 8.78 -4.44 3.68
N ILE A 50 9.38 -3.43 3.05
CA ILE A 50 9.48 -2.08 3.63
C ILE A 50 8.20 -1.32 3.27
N VAL A 51 7.40 -0.94 4.27
CA VAL A 51 6.06 -0.37 4.02
C VAL A 51 5.93 1.05 4.55
N GLU A 52 5.70 1.97 3.63
CA GLU A 52 5.27 3.34 3.90
C GLU A 52 3.74 3.44 3.70
N HIS A 53 2.99 3.76 4.76
CA HIS A 53 1.55 3.95 4.68
C HIS A 53 1.22 5.44 4.67
N ILE A 54 0.63 5.91 3.58
CA ILE A 54 0.21 7.30 3.37
C ILE A 54 -1.28 7.26 3.05
N PRO A 55 -2.15 7.24 4.07
CA PRO A 55 -3.59 7.05 3.86
C PRO A 55 -4.15 8.21 3.03
N ALA A 56 -4.63 7.92 1.83
CA ALA A 56 -5.39 8.85 1.02
C ALA A 56 -6.88 8.68 1.34
N THR A 57 -7.66 9.76 1.41
CA THR A 57 -9.10 9.65 1.63
C THR A 57 -9.78 9.37 0.30
N ASP A 58 -10.63 8.35 0.26
CA ASP A 58 -11.40 8.02 -0.93
C ASP A 58 -12.43 9.11 -1.26
N HIS A 59 -12.79 9.23 -2.54
CA HIS A 59 -13.78 10.19 -3.06
C HIS A 59 -13.46 11.68 -2.79
N GLN A 60 -12.19 12.03 -2.55
CA GLN A 60 -11.74 13.41 -2.48
C GLN A 60 -11.24 13.91 -3.83
N TYR A 61 -11.50 15.18 -4.17
CA TYR A 61 -10.85 15.86 -5.29
C TYR A 61 -9.97 17.03 -4.79
N PRO A 62 -8.67 17.06 -5.14
CA PRO A 62 -7.92 16.00 -5.82
C PRO A 62 -7.76 14.73 -4.95
N ALA A 63 -7.63 13.56 -5.58
CA ALA A 63 -7.48 12.26 -4.90
C ALA A 63 -6.31 12.24 -3.90
N LEU A 64 -5.24 12.97 -4.23
CA LEU A 64 -4.11 13.21 -3.33
C LEU A 64 -3.97 14.72 -3.09
N THR A 65 -3.93 15.10 -1.81
CA THR A 65 -3.56 16.47 -1.42
C THR A 65 -2.09 16.73 -1.76
N LYS A 66 -1.69 18.01 -1.80
CA LYS A 66 -0.27 18.38 -1.97
C LYS A 66 0.63 17.74 -0.90
N GLU A 67 0.11 17.58 0.31
CA GLU A 67 0.81 16.91 1.40
C GLU A 67 1.02 15.41 1.09
N HIS A 68 -0.02 14.71 0.62
CA HIS A 68 0.11 13.33 0.20
C HIS A 68 1.14 13.18 -0.92
N LEU A 69 1.09 14.03 -1.95
CA LEU A 69 2.06 14.02 -3.04
C LEU A 69 3.48 14.22 -2.53
N GLN A 70 3.69 15.19 -1.63
CA GLN A 70 5.00 15.45 -1.05
C GLN A 70 5.52 14.23 -0.25
N ARG A 71 4.66 13.59 0.55
CA ARG A 71 5.03 12.40 1.32
C ARG A 71 5.36 11.22 0.42
N VAL A 72 4.55 10.97 -0.61
CA VAL A 72 4.80 9.92 -1.61
C VAL A 72 6.12 10.18 -2.32
N TRP A 73 6.36 11.42 -2.74
CA TRP A 73 7.59 11.81 -3.43
C TRP A 73 8.82 11.61 -2.54
N THR A 74 8.78 12.08 -1.29
CA THR A 74 9.88 11.89 -0.33
C THR A 74 10.14 10.41 -0.02
N ALA A 75 9.08 9.61 0.17
CA ALA A 75 9.22 8.17 0.36
C ALA A 75 9.83 7.50 -0.88
N TYR A 76 9.32 7.82 -2.06
CA TYR A 76 9.82 7.28 -3.32
C TYR A 76 11.30 7.60 -3.52
N GLN A 77 11.76 8.82 -3.24
CA GLN A 77 13.17 9.18 -3.38
C GLN A 77 14.09 8.39 -2.43
N ARG A 78 13.62 8.06 -1.23
CA ARG A 78 14.40 7.34 -0.21
C ARG A 78 14.45 5.82 -0.42
N LEU A 79 13.40 5.23 -0.96
CA LEU A 79 13.25 3.77 -1.06
C LEU A 79 14.02 3.18 -2.25
N GLN A 80 14.72 2.05 -2.00
CA GLN A 80 15.44 1.30 -3.03
C GLN A 80 14.50 0.80 -4.13
N LYS A 81 14.85 1.01 -5.40
CA LYS A 81 14.04 0.59 -6.55
C LYS A 81 14.21 -0.91 -6.84
N PRO A 82 13.18 -1.58 -7.38
CA PRO A 82 11.85 -1.07 -7.74
C PRO A 82 10.93 -0.86 -6.52
N VAL A 83 10.00 0.10 -6.60
CA VAL A 83 9.02 0.42 -5.54
C VAL A 83 7.61 0.30 -6.10
N LEU A 84 6.73 -0.41 -5.38
CA LEU A 84 5.30 -0.46 -5.68
C LEU A 84 4.59 0.70 -5.00
N VAL A 85 3.73 1.40 -5.73
CA VAL A 85 2.77 2.36 -5.18
C VAL A 85 1.38 1.85 -5.54
N HIS A 86 0.49 1.65 -4.56
CA HIS A 86 -0.87 1.17 -4.82
C HIS A 86 -1.90 1.77 -3.86
N CYS A 87 -3.15 1.87 -4.32
CA CYS A 87 -4.34 2.13 -3.51
C CYS A 87 -5.22 0.86 -3.45
N SER A 88 -6.48 0.98 -3.01
CA SER A 88 -7.42 -0.14 -2.92
C SER A 88 -7.95 -0.60 -4.29
N ALA A 89 -8.20 0.31 -5.23
CA ALA A 89 -8.80 0.01 -6.53
C ALA A 89 -7.82 -0.02 -7.70
N GLY A 90 -6.60 0.54 -7.56
CA GLY A 90 -5.67 0.73 -8.68
C GLY A 90 -6.21 1.61 -9.82
N ILE A 91 -7.37 2.23 -9.61
CA ILE A 91 -8.10 3.12 -10.52
C ILE A 91 -8.21 4.45 -9.77
N ASP A 92 -7.96 5.56 -10.49
CA ASP A 92 -8.23 6.91 -9.99
C ASP A 92 -9.65 6.95 -9.40
N PRO A 93 -9.85 7.37 -8.14
CA PRO A 93 -11.20 7.65 -7.63
C PRO A 93 -11.84 8.86 -8.32
#